data_AF-A0A377DNN1-F1
#
_entry.id   AF-A0A377DNN1-F1
#
_cell.length_a   1.000
_cell.length_b   1.000
_cell.length_c   1.000
_cell.angle_alpha   90.00
_cell.angle_beta   90.00
_cell.angle_gamma   90.00
#
_symmetry.space_group_name_H-M   'P 1'
#
loop_
_entity.id
_entity.type
_entity.pdbx_description
1 polymer ?
#
loop_
_entity_poly.entity_id
_entity_poly.type
_entity_poly.pdbx_seq_one_letter_code
_entity_poly.pdbx_strand_id
1 'polypeptide(L)' 'MTENIHKHRILILDFGSQYTQLVARRVRELGVYCETVGVGCDRSTNS' A
#
# COMPACT_ATOMS: atom_id res chain seq x y z
N MET A 1 -5.46 25.28 12.22
CA MET A 1 -5.30 24.25 11.17
C MET A 1 -5.19 22.91 11.88
N THR A 2 -6.26 22.13 11.91
CA THR A 2 -6.25 20.79 12.49
C THR A 2 -5.80 19.81 11.40
N GLU A 3 -4.50 19.52 11.40
CA GLU A 3 -3.88 18.50 10.55
C GLU A 3 -4.57 17.15 10.81
N ASN A 4 -5.23 16.62 9.78
CA ASN A 4 -6.04 15.42 9.88
C ASN A 4 -5.11 14.20 9.77
N ILE A 5 -4.51 13.81 10.90
CA ILE A 5 -3.54 12.71 10.98
C ILE A 5 -4.09 11.37 10.45
N HIS A 6 -5.41 11.22 10.35
CA HIS A 6 -6.08 10.05 9.78
C HIS A 6 -6.03 9.99 8.24
N LYS A 7 -5.51 11.01 7.55
CA LYS A 7 -5.31 11.00 6.08
C LYS A 7 -4.00 10.37 5.63
N HIS A 8 -3.04 10.12 6.53
CA HIS A 8 -1.73 9.58 6.16
C HIS A 8 -1.81 8.07 5.90
N ARG A 9 -2.19 7.70 4.66
CA ARG A 9 -2.17 6.33 4.15
C ARG A 9 -1.07 6.22 3.11
N ILE A 10 -0.28 5.14 3.18
CA ILE A 10 0.81 4.88 2.24
C ILE A 10 0.30 3.96 1.13
N LEU A 11 0.44 4.38 -0.13
CA LEU A 11 0.21 3.54 -1.30
C LEU A 11 1.56 2.98 -1.78
N ILE A 12 1.67 1.66 -1.84
CA ILE A 12 2.85 0.95 -2.34
C ILE A 12 2.49 0.38 -3.71
N LEU A 13 3.16 0.88 -4.76
CA LEU A 13 3.02 0.36 -6.11
C LEU A 13 4.00 -0.80 -6.31
N ASP A 14 3.47 -1.99 -6.52
CA ASP A 14 4.25 -3.20 -6.73
C ASP A 14 4.45 -3.47 -8.22
N PHE A 15 5.67 -3.27 -8.72
CA PHE A 15 6.06 -3.62 -10.09
C PHE A 15 6.63 -5.05 -10.21
N GLY A 16 6.43 -5.90 -9.20
CA GLY A 16 7.02 -7.24 -9.12
C GLY A 16 8.38 -7.26 -8.42
N SER A 17 8.64 -6.29 -7.55
CA SER A 17 9.88 -6.26 -6.77
C SER A 17 9.85 -7.32 -5.67
N GLN A 18 10.96 -8.04 -5.50
CA GLN A 18 11.14 -9.03 -4.42
C GLN A 18 10.97 -8.41 -3.02
N TYR A 19 11.09 -7.08 -2.91
CA TYR A 19 11.07 -6.37 -1.63
C TYR A 19 9.73 -5.71 -1.31
N THR A 20 8.76 -5.68 -2.23
CA THR A 20 7.48 -4.96 -2.01
C THR A 20 6.76 -5.44 -0.74
N GLN A 21 6.73 -6.74 -0.49
CA GLN A 21 6.11 -7.30 0.72
C GLN A 21 6.89 -6.96 2.01
N LEU A 22 8.22 -6.87 1.93
CA LEU A 22 9.06 -6.49 3.05
C LEU A 22 8.85 -5.02 3.43
N VAL A 23 8.71 -4.14 2.44
CA VAL A 23 8.36 -2.73 2.65
C VAL A 23 6.99 -2.61 3.32
N ALA A 24 5.96 -3.31 2.80
CA ALA A 24 4.63 -3.30 3.41
C ALA A 24 4.63 -3.82 4.86
N ARG A 25 5.43 -4.87 5.14
CA ARG A 25 5.60 -5.39 6.51
C ARG A 25 6.20 -4.34 7.44
N ARG A 26 7.26 -3.64 7.03
CA ARG A 26 7.87 -2.59 7.84
C ARG A 26 6.92 -1.43 8.11
N VAL A 27 6.11 -1.03 7.13
CA VAL A 27 5.11 0.03 7.30
C VAL A 27 4.03 -0.37 8.32
N ARG A 28 3.57 -1.63 8.29
CA ARG A 28 2.61 -2.16 9.28
C ARG A 28 3.22 -2.30 10.67
N GLU A 29 4.49 -2.69 10.78
CA GLU A 29 5.23 -2.73 12.05
C GLU A 29 5.33 -1.34 12.70
N LEU A 30 5.33 -0.27 11.91
CA LEU A 30 5.27 1.12 12.38
C LEU A 30 3.85 1.60 12.73
N GLY A 31 2.83 0.74 12.62
CA GLY A 31 1.43 1.08 12.91
C GLY A 31 0.76 1.97 11.87
N VAL A 32 1.37 2.14 10.69
CA VAL A 32 0.83 2.98 9.61
C VAL A 32 0.06 2.11 8.63
N TYR A 33 -1.13 2.58 8.23
CA TYR A 33 -1.92 1.89 7.22
C TYR A 33 -1.25 2.01 5.84
N CYS A 34 -1.11 0.89 5.14
CA CYS A 34 -0.67 0.85 3.76
C CYS A 34 -1.47 -0.10 2.87
N GLU A 35 -1.61 0.29 1.61
CA GLU A 35 -2.24 -0.52 0.56
C GLU A 35 -1.21 -0.84 -0.53
N THR A 36 -1.15 -2.10 -0.97
CA THR A 36 -0.24 -2.57 -2.02
C THR A 36 -1.03 -2.83 -3.30
N VAL A 37 -0.68 -2.15 -4.39
CA VAL A 37 -1.34 -2.31 -5.70
C VAL A 37 -0.33 -2.85 -6.70
N GLY A 38 -0.61 -4.01 -7.27
CA GLY A 38 0.23 -4.65 -8.29
C GLY A 38 0.00 -4.08 -9.67
N VAL A 39 1.08 -3.67 -10.34
CA VAL A 39 1.05 -3.25 -11.75
C VAL A 39 0.95 -4.50 -12.62
N GLY A 40 -0.29 -4.85 -12.96
CA GLY A 40 -0.61 -6.05 -13.75
C GLY A 40 -1.85 -6.79 -13.27
N CYS A 41 -2.34 -6.49 -12.06
CA CYS A 41 -3.69 -6.88 -11.66
C CYS A 41 -4.63 -5.77 -12.10
N ASP A 42 -4.92 -5.70 -13.41
CA ASP A 42 -6.17 -5.08 -13.82
C ASP A 42 -7.25 -5.88 -13.07
N ARG A 43 -8.05 -5.19 -12.25
CA ARG A 43 -9.18 -5.84 -11.58
C ARG A 43 -10.03 -6.38 -12.72
N SER A 44 -9.87 -7.66 -13.04
CA SER A 44 -10.76 -8.38 -13.92
C SER A 44 -12.14 -8.17 -13.33
N THR A 45 -12.85 -7.26 -13.99
CA THR A 45 -14.27 -7.05 -13.83
C THR A 45 -14.89 -8.38 -14.20
N ASN A 46 -15.31 -9.14 -13.20
CA ASN A 46 -16.29 -10.19 -13.34
C ASN A 46 -17.06 -10.15 -12.01
N SER A 47 -18.29 -9.61 -11.93
CA SER A 47 -19.51 -10.15 -12.57
C SER A 47 -19.58 -11.67 -12.44
#